data_AF-A0A3M8ARQ1-F1
#
_entry.id   AF-A0A3M8ARQ1-F1
#
_cell.length_a   1.000
_cell.length_b   1.000
_cell.length_c   1.000
_cell.angle_alpha   90.00
_cell.angle_beta   90.00
_cell.angle_gamma   90.00
#
_symmetry.space_group_name_H-M   'P 1'
#
loop_
_entity.id
_entity.type
_entity.pdbx_description
1 polymer ?
#
loop_
_entity_poly.entity_id
_entity_poly.type
_entity_poly.pdbx_seq_one_letter_code
_entity_poly.pdbx_strand_id
1 'polypeptide(L)'
;MLVMGRSLFVGLLAWLLGSAAQHVFPAKHMHLERFGDWVSMFLFSPVEILLSLLLFSGACLLLFGLLHFHVSQFLYGRMLQTGWVHAPLCFFSFFVLLIQFVKMPVPTFLAAAVALMIGWR
;
A
#
# COMPACT_ATOMS: atom_id res chain seq x y z
N MET A 1 -10.50 7.98 -22.14
CA MET A 1 -9.06 7.67 -22.13
C MET A 1 -8.30 8.39 -21.01
N LEU A 2 -8.51 9.69 -20.77
CA LEU A 2 -7.86 10.45 -19.68
C LEU A 2 -7.98 9.82 -18.29
N VAL A 3 -9.16 9.31 -17.91
CA VAL A 3 -9.36 8.65 -16.60
C VAL A 3 -8.53 7.38 -16.46
N MET A 4 -8.45 6.56 -17.51
CA MET A 4 -7.65 5.33 -17.51
C MET A 4 -6.16 5.65 -17.42
N GLY A 5 -5.67 6.62 -18.20
CA GLY A 5 -4.27 7.05 -18.14
C GLY A 5 -3.89 7.60 -16.76
N ARG A 6 -4.74 8.43 -16.16
CA ARG A 6 -4.53 8.94 -14.79
C ARG A 6 -4.49 7.80 -13.78
N SER A 7 -5.43 6.86 -13.83
CA SER A 7 -5.48 5.71 -12.91
C SER A 7 -4.24 4.83 -13.02
N LEU A 8 -3.78 4.56 -14.24
CA LEU A 8 -2.54 3.81 -14.48
C LEU A 8 -1.31 4.56 -13.96
N PHE A 9 -1.24 5.87 -14.16
CA PHE A 9 -0.14 6.70 -13.63
C PHE A 9 -0.10 6.68 -12.09
N VAL A 10 -1.26 6.86 -11.45
CA VAL A 10 -1.34 6.80 -9.98
C VAL A 10 -1.00 5.40 -9.46
N GLY A 11 -1.43 4.35 -10.15
CA GLY A 11 -1.05 2.96 -9.82
C GLY A 11 0.46 2.71 -9.97
N LEU A 12 1.09 3.25 -11.02
CA LEU A 12 2.54 3.19 -11.22
C LEU A 12 3.29 3.94 -10.12
N LEU A 13 2.84 5.15 -9.76
CA LEU A 13 3.43 5.92 -8.69
C LEU A 13 3.33 5.17 -7.35
N ALA A 14 2.17 4.60 -7.06
CA ALA A 14 1.98 3.78 -5.87
C ALA A 14 2.89 2.54 -5.88
N TRP A 15 3.08 1.90 -7.02
CA TRP A 15 4.02 0.79 -7.16
C TRP A 15 5.46 1.22 -6.87
N LEU A 16 5.91 2.33 -7.44
CA LEU A 16 7.26 2.88 -7.21
C LEU A 16 7.49 3.21 -5.75
N LEU A 17 6.50 3.84 -5.09
CA LEU A 17 6.57 4.13 -3.65
C LEU A 17 6.66 2.84 -2.83
N GLY A 18 5.86 1.82 -3.15
CA GLY A 18 5.93 0.52 -2.48
C GLY A 18 7.28 -0.18 -2.67
N SER A 19 7.84 -0.13 -3.88
CA SER A 19 9.18 -0.66 -4.16
C SER A 19 10.30 0.13 -3.46
N ALA A 20 10.21 1.46 -3.43
CA ALA A 20 11.16 2.30 -2.72
C ALA A 20 11.12 2.02 -1.22
N ALA A 21 9.92 1.90 -0.66
CA ALA A 21 9.72 1.56 0.74
C ALA A 21 10.36 0.21 1.08
N GLN A 22 10.30 -0.78 0.19
CA GLN A 22 10.93 -2.10 0.36
C GLN A 22 12.46 -2.01 0.31
N HIS A 23 12.99 -1.20 -0.59
CA HIS A 23 14.44 -1.01 -0.71
C HIS A 23 15.06 -0.28 0.46
N VAL A 24 14.34 0.68 1.04
CA VAL A 24 14.75 1.46 2.22
C VAL A 24 14.62 0.64 3.51
N PHE A 25 13.74 -0.35 3.55
CA PHE A 25 13.50 -1.13 4.77
C PHE A 25 14.74 -1.97 5.14
N PRO A 26 15.28 -1.83 6.37
CA PRO A 26 16.53 -2.47 6.76
C PRO A 26 16.36 -3.95 7.17
N ALA A 27 15.78 -4.77 6.28
CA ALA A 27 15.53 -6.20 6.54
C ALA A 27 16.56 -7.16 5.91
N LYS A 28 17.57 -6.66 5.19
CA LYS A 28 18.46 -7.50 4.38
C LYS A 28 19.25 -8.56 5.19
N HIS A 29 19.35 -8.42 6.52
CA HIS A 29 20.16 -9.29 7.37
C HIS A 29 19.42 -9.81 8.62
N MET A 30 18.09 -9.67 8.70
CA MET A 30 17.35 -10.02 9.91
C MET A 30 16.75 -11.42 9.84
N HIS A 31 17.00 -12.21 10.88
CA HIS A 31 16.25 -13.44 11.10
C HIS A 31 14.98 -13.08 11.86
N LEU A 32 13.83 -13.17 11.19
CA LEU A 32 12.50 -12.84 11.75
C LEU A 32 12.20 -13.51 13.11
N GLU A 33 12.86 -14.63 13.39
CA GLU A 33 12.70 -15.44 14.61
C GLU A 33 13.41 -14.85 15.84
N ARG A 34 14.32 -13.88 15.68
CA ARG A 34 15.10 -13.31 16.79
C ARG A 34 14.57 -11.94 17.19
N PHE A 35 13.91 -11.87 18.34
CA PHE A 35 13.40 -10.61 18.92
C PHE A 35 14.49 -9.52 19.07
N GLY A 36 15.74 -9.91 19.28
CA GLY A 36 16.87 -8.97 19.36
C GLY A 36 17.14 -8.20 18.06
N ASP A 37 16.85 -8.80 16.90
CA ASP A 37 17.04 -8.14 15.59
C ASP A 37 15.99 -7.03 15.40
N TRP A 38 14.78 -7.22 15.93
CA TRP A 38 13.75 -6.18 15.94
C TRP A 38 14.15 -4.98 16.79
N VAL A 39 14.66 -5.25 18.00
CA VAL A 39 15.09 -4.19 18.93
C VAL A 39 16.28 -3.42 18.36
N SER A 40 17.24 -4.10 17.74
CA SER A 40 18.38 -3.45 17.10
C SER A 40 17.96 -2.60 15.90
N MET A 41 17.04 -3.08 15.08
CA MET A 41 16.49 -2.33 13.96
C MET A 41 15.81 -1.02 14.40
N PHE A 42 15.02 -1.06 15.47
CA PHE A 42 14.40 0.14 16.04
C PHE A 42 15.41 1.13 16.63
N LEU A 43 16.49 0.62 17.25
CA LEU A 43 17.51 1.45 17.89
C LEU A 43 18.50 2.07 16.88
N PHE A 44 18.89 1.32 15.86
CA PHE A 44 19.99 1.70 14.96
C PHE A 44 19.54 2.22 13.60
N SER A 45 18.32 1.87 13.15
CA SER A 45 17.77 2.31 11.86
C SER A 45 16.38 2.99 11.97
N PRO A 46 16.12 3.88 12.96
CA PRO A 46 14.80 4.48 13.14
C PRO A 46 14.36 5.34 11.95
N VAL A 47 15.29 6.04 11.30
CA VAL A 47 15.00 6.90 10.14
C VAL A 47 14.60 6.07 8.92
N GLU A 48 15.27 4.94 8.68
CA GLU A 48 14.97 4.04 7.56
C GLU A 48 13.61 3.36 7.75
N ILE A 49 13.30 2.95 8.99
CA ILE A 49 11.96 2.46 9.36
C ILE A 49 10.90 3.51 9.09
N LEU A 50 11.09 4.74 9.59
CA LEU A 50 10.11 5.80 9.46
C LEU A 50 9.87 6.18 7.99
N LEU A 51 10.96 6.29 7.22
CA LEU A 51 10.89 6.61 5.79
C LEU A 51 10.21 5.48 5.01
N SER A 52 10.54 4.22 5.29
CA SER A 52 9.88 3.07 4.68
C SER A 52 8.38 3.03 5.01
N LEU A 53 8.00 3.27 6.27
CA LEU A 53 6.61 3.37 6.69
C LEU A 53 5.87 4.51 5.99
N LEU A 54 6.50 5.68 5.85
CA LEU A 54 5.90 6.83 5.16
C LEU A 54 5.66 6.54 3.68
N LEU A 55 6.65 5.98 3.00
CA LEU A 55 6.55 5.60 1.59
C LEU A 55 5.48 4.51 1.37
N PHE A 56 5.45 3.50 2.24
CA PHE A 56 4.44 2.44 2.22
C PHE A 56 3.03 2.99 2.48
N SER A 57 2.86 3.85 3.49
CA SER A 57 1.57 4.51 3.79
C SER A 57 1.10 5.36 2.61
N GLY A 58 2.01 6.11 1.98
CA GLY A 58 1.70 6.88 0.78
C GLY A 58 1.24 6.01 -0.38
N ALA A 59 1.91 4.87 -0.62
CA ALA A 59 1.50 3.92 -1.64
C ALA A 59 0.11 3.32 -1.35
N CYS A 60 -0.16 2.93 -0.11
CA CYS A 60 -1.46 2.44 0.32
C CYS A 60 -2.56 3.49 0.15
N LEU A 61 -2.33 4.75 0.57
CA LEU A 61 -3.30 5.83 0.44
C LEU A 61 -3.68 6.08 -1.03
N LEU A 62 -2.69 6.08 -1.94
CA LEU A 62 -2.95 6.23 -3.37
C LEU A 62 -3.80 5.08 -3.91
N LEU A 63 -3.50 3.84 -3.53
CA LEU A 63 -4.24 2.65 -3.98
C LEU A 63 -5.64 2.57 -3.38
N PHE A 64 -5.81 2.90 -2.10
CA PHE A 64 -7.13 3.00 -1.47
C PHE A 64 -7.97 4.11 -2.09
N GLY A 65 -7.37 5.27 -2.38
CA GLY A 65 -8.05 6.35 -3.10
C GLY A 65 -8.51 5.92 -4.50
N LEU A 66 -7.64 5.20 -5.23
CA LEU A 66 -7.96 4.59 -6.53
C LEU A 66 -9.09 3.57 -6.44
N LEU A 67 -9.03 2.69 -5.44
CA LEU A 67 -10.03 1.67 -5.20
C LEU A 67 -11.38 2.31 -4.86
N HIS A 68 -11.42 3.24 -3.91
CA HIS A 68 -12.62 3.97 -3.53
C HIS A 68 -13.22 4.75 -4.71
N PHE A 69 -12.37 5.41 -5.51
CA PHE A 69 -12.81 6.08 -6.73
C PHE A 69 -13.44 5.10 -7.72
N HIS A 70 -12.80 3.97 -8.01
CA HIS A 70 -13.35 3.02 -8.99
C HIS A 70 -14.56 2.25 -8.46
N VAL A 71 -14.63 1.95 -7.16
CA VAL A 71 -15.80 1.34 -6.53
C VAL A 71 -16.99 2.31 -6.56
N SER A 72 -16.79 3.57 -6.17
CA SER A 72 -17.87 4.57 -6.25
C SER A 72 -18.34 4.76 -7.70
N GLN A 73 -17.43 4.91 -8.66
CA GLN A 73 -17.81 5.03 -10.08
C GLN A 73 -18.46 3.75 -10.62
N PHE A 74 -18.08 2.57 -10.15
CA PHE A 74 -18.74 1.32 -10.54
C PHE A 74 -20.15 1.20 -9.97
N LEU A 75 -20.35 1.58 -8.69
CA LEU A 75 -21.66 1.49 -8.03
C LEU A 75 -22.63 2.58 -8.51
N TYR A 76 -22.18 3.84 -8.58
CA TYR A 76 -23.00 4.98 -9.03
C TYR A 76 -23.09 5.07 -10.56
N GLY A 77 -22.05 4.67 -11.27
CA GLY A 77 -21.98 4.72 -12.73
C GLY A 77 -22.59 3.51 -13.45
N ARG A 78 -23.18 2.54 -12.73
CA ARG A 78 -23.93 1.41 -13.32
C ARG A 78 -25.06 1.83 -14.28
N MET A 79 -25.53 3.08 -14.18
CA MET A 79 -26.52 3.65 -15.11
C MET A 79 -25.94 4.11 -16.45
N LEU A 80 -24.62 4.23 -16.60
CA LEU A 80 -23.93 4.67 -17.82
C LEU A 80 -23.01 3.54 -18.33
N GLN A 81 -22.98 3.31 -19.66
CA GLN A 81 -22.21 2.25 -20.32
C GLN A 81 -20.71 2.21 -19.96
N THR A 82 -20.16 3.27 -19.34
CA THR A 82 -18.76 3.38 -18.93
C THR A 82 -18.39 2.64 -17.64
N GLY A 83 -19.38 2.14 -16.86
CA GLY A 83 -19.13 1.44 -15.59
C GLY A 83 -18.22 0.22 -15.71
N TRP A 84 -18.28 -0.49 -16.85
CA TRP A 84 -17.48 -1.70 -17.11
C TRP A 84 -15.98 -1.44 -17.18
N VAL A 85 -15.53 -0.22 -17.51
CA VAL A 85 -14.10 0.14 -17.54
C VAL A 85 -13.53 0.28 -16.12
N HIS A 86 -14.37 0.56 -15.13
CA HIS A 86 -13.93 0.72 -13.75
C HIS A 86 -13.72 -0.62 -13.02
N ALA A 87 -14.41 -1.68 -13.43
CA ALA A 87 -14.23 -3.02 -12.86
C ALA A 87 -12.79 -3.56 -12.98
N PRO A 88 -12.14 -3.59 -14.17
CA PRO A 88 -10.76 -4.06 -14.29
C PRO A 88 -9.76 -3.12 -13.62
N LEU A 89 -10.00 -1.80 -13.59
CA LEU A 89 -9.13 -0.85 -12.90
C LEU A 89 -9.23 -0.97 -11.37
N CYS A 90 -10.42 -1.29 -10.86
CA CYS A 90 -10.63 -1.64 -9.46
C CYS A 90 -9.87 -2.92 -9.11
N PHE A 91 -10.01 -3.97 -9.92
CA PHE A 91 -9.29 -5.22 -9.73
C PHE A 91 -7.77 -5.01 -9.78
N PHE A 92 -7.26 -4.22 -10.73
CA PHE A 92 -5.85 -3.86 -10.81
C PHE A 92 -5.37 -3.16 -9.54
N SER A 93 -6.10 -2.16 -9.05
CA SER A 93 -5.73 -1.41 -7.84
C SER A 93 -5.71 -2.32 -6.61
N PHE A 94 -6.69 -3.20 -6.49
CA PHE A 94 -6.75 -4.20 -5.42
C PHE A 94 -5.58 -5.20 -5.50
N PHE A 95 -5.28 -5.70 -6.70
CA PHE A 95 -4.19 -6.64 -6.93
C PHE A 95 -2.83 -6.03 -6.57
N VAL A 96 -2.58 -4.78 -6.98
CA VAL A 96 -1.36 -4.05 -6.63
C VAL A 96 -1.26 -3.84 -5.12
N LEU A 97 -2.36 -3.47 -4.47
CA LEU A 97 -2.43 -3.32 -3.01
C LEU A 97 -2.08 -4.63 -2.30
N LEU A 98 -2.64 -5.75 -2.74
CA LEU A 98 -2.37 -7.07 -2.19
C LEU A 98 -0.89 -7.46 -2.34
N ILE A 99 -0.28 -7.20 -3.51
CA ILE A 99 1.15 -7.45 -3.71
C ILE A 99 2.00 -6.61 -2.73
N GLN A 100 1.65 -5.35 -2.50
CA GLN A 100 2.42 -4.50 -1.58
C GLN A 100 2.38 -5.04 -0.14
N PHE A 101 1.21 -5.51 0.31
CA PHE A 101 1.08 -6.14 1.63
C PHE A 101 1.89 -7.44 1.73
N VAL A 102 1.89 -8.28 0.69
CA VAL A 102 2.68 -9.52 0.66
C VAL A 102 4.18 -9.25 0.65
N LYS A 103 4.64 -8.23 -0.09
CA LYS A 103 6.08 -7.90 -0.20
C LYS A 103 6.67 -7.29 1.07
N MET A 104 5.84 -6.68 1.91
CA MET A 104 6.30 -5.97 3.11
C MET A 104 5.50 -6.37 4.36
N PRO A 105 5.68 -7.61 4.85
CA PRO A 105 4.91 -8.14 5.98
C PRO A 105 5.13 -7.35 7.27
N VAL A 106 6.30 -6.75 7.46
CA VAL A 106 6.63 -6.01 8.68
C VAL A 106 5.92 -4.64 8.77
N PRO A 107 6.06 -3.73 7.79
CA PRO A 107 5.23 -2.52 7.73
C PRO A 107 3.73 -2.81 7.77
N THR A 108 3.31 -3.91 7.15
CA THR A 108 1.92 -4.38 7.16
C THR A 108 1.43 -4.73 8.56
N PHE A 109 2.23 -5.50 9.31
CA PHE A 109 1.90 -5.87 10.69
C PHE A 109 1.84 -4.66 11.61
N LEU A 110 2.78 -3.72 11.48
CA LEU A 110 2.78 -2.45 12.21
C LEU A 110 1.54 -1.61 11.88
N ALA A 111 1.21 -1.45 10.60
CA ALA A 111 0.02 -0.73 10.17
C ALA A 111 -1.27 -1.39 10.67
N ALA A 112 -1.36 -2.72 10.63
CA ALA A 112 -2.49 -3.49 11.15
C ALA A 112 -2.62 -3.37 12.67
N ALA A 113 -1.52 -3.45 13.42
CA ALA A 113 -1.50 -3.28 14.86
C ALA A 113 -1.96 -1.87 15.28
N VAL A 114 -1.48 -0.84 14.58
CA VAL A 114 -1.93 0.55 14.80
C VAL A 114 -3.41 0.71 14.47
N ALA A 115 -3.88 0.15 13.35
CA ALA A 115 -5.28 0.20 12.98
C ALA A 115 -6.20 -0.51 14.00
N LEU A 116 -5.77 -1.66 14.55
CA LEU A 116 -6.49 -2.37 15.61
C LEU A 116 -6.53 -1.58 16.92
N MET A 117 -5.42 -0.93 17.31
CA MET A 117 -5.39 -0.09 18.51
C MET A 117 -6.29 1.14 18.40
N ILE A 118 -6.40 1.74 17.21
CA ILE A 118 -7.28 2.89 16.96
C ILE A 118 -8.74 2.45 16.87
N GLY A 119 -9.03 1.33 16.19
CA GLY A 119 -10.39 0.79 16.04
C GLY A 119 -10.98 0.15 17.30
N TRP A 120 -10.16 -0.05 18.34
CA TRP A 120 -10.61 -0.49 19.67
C TRP A 120 -11.11 0.67 20.55
N ARG A 121 -10.93 1.93 20.12
CA ARG A 121 -11.54 3.10 20.76
C ARG A 121 -12.92 3.39 20.17
#